data_AF-A0A7X7R0W8-F1
#
_entry.id   AF-A0A7X7R0W8-F1
#
_cell.length_a   1.000
_cell.length_b   1.000
_cell.length_c   1.000
_cell.angle_alpha   90.00
_cell.angle_beta   90.00
_cell.angle_gamma   90.00
#
_symmetry.space_group_name_H-M   'P 1'
#
loop_
_entity.id
_entity.type
_entity.pdbx_description
1 polymer ?
#
loop_
_entity_poly.entity_id
_entity_poly.type
_entity_poly.pdbx_seq_one_letter_code
_entity_poly.pdbx_strand_id
1 'polypeptide(L)'
;MNSESMSAHPRMLFIGSGWRKSGKTWLVCHAIEKLVGIAPVIGLKVSLHRQGESNYHPGYYHPTGDEYQIVEELFPGDKADTAKMLKYGCSQSYLIRASDQSLETAFHHFIEKVPGDHILVAETLSLRDIVKPDLLVIIEDITQEQVKASAMRLLPEADLCIQSEKGAFKEKTIQLFDQKLESVFF
;
A
#
# COMPACT_ATOMS: atom_id res chain seq x y z
N MET A 1 -32.45 7.14 -14.32
CA MET A 1 -31.03 7.52 -14.31
C MET A 1 -30.73 7.99 -12.91
N ASN A 2 -30.22 7.10 -12.05
CA ASN A 2 -29.82 7.49 -10.71
C ASN A 2 -28.43 8.09 -10.81
N SER A 3 -28.31 9.35 -10.42
CA SER A 3 -27.03 9.99 -10.12
C SER A 3 -26.49 9.34 -8.85
N GLU A 4 -25.64 8.33 -8.98
CA GLU A 4 -24.80 7.89 -7.87
C GLU A 4 -23.95 9.09 -7.44
N SER A 5 -24.06 9.49 -6.18
CA SER A 5 -23.15 10.48 -5.64
C SER A 5 -21.77 9.84 -5.57
N MET A 6 -20.85 10.23 -6.44
CA MET A 6 -19.43 9.87 -6.32
C MET A 6 -18.95 10.27 -4.92
N SER A 7 -18.31 9.35 -4.21
CA SER A 7 -17.68 9.64 -2.93
C SER A 7 -16.62 10.73 -3.10
N ALA A 8 -16.45 11.60 -2.11
CA ALA A 8 -15.41 12.63 -2.14
C ALA A 8 -13.99 12.04 -2.06
N HIS A 9 -13.86 10.77 -1.65
CA HIS A 9 -12.60 10.08 -1.43
C HIS A 9 -12.66 8.67 -2.05
N PRO A 10 -11.53 8.13 -2.54
CA PRO A 10 -11.46 6.78 -3.10
C PRO A 10 -11.64 5.74 -2.00
N ARG A 11 -12.12 4.54 -2.38
CA ARG A 11 -12.04 3.37 -1.50
C ARG A 11 -10.59 2.94 -1.35
N MET A 12 -10.16 2.54 -0.16
CA MET A 12 -8.75 2.29 0.15
C MET A 12 -8.51 0.87 0.69
N LEU A 13 -7.54 0.18 0.09
CA LEU A 13 -6.97 -1.07 0.59
C LEU A 13 -5.52 -0.82 1.01
N PHE A 14 -5.20 -1.00 2.28
CA PHE A 14 -3.84 -0.94 2.78
C PHE A 14 -3.32 -2.36 3.07
N ILE A 15 -2.17 -2.68 2.48
CA ILE A 15 -1.47 -3.95 2.70
C ILE A 15 -0.10 -3.64 3.30
N GLY A 16 0.15 -4.19 4.47
CA GLY A 16 1.33 -3.90 5.25
C GLY A 16 1.92 -5.11 5.94
N SER A 17 3.10 -4.96 6.55
CA SER A 17 3.76 -6.03 7.30
C SER A 17 4.84 -5.48 8.22
N GLY A 18 5.18 -6.22 9.26
CA GLY A 18 6.36 -5.94 10.10
C GLY A 18 7.71 -6.18 9.44
N TRP A 19 7.79 -6.84 8.27
CA TRP A 19 9.05 -7.33 7.72
C TRP A 19 9.30 -7.00 6.26
N ARG A 20 10.57 -6.96 5.86
CA ARG A 20 10.93 -6.93 4.43
C ARG A 20 10.75 -8.33 3.86
N LYS A 21 10.48 -8.41 2.54
CA LYS A 21 10.33 -9.68 1.80
C LYS A 21 9.21 -10.61 2.31
N SER A 22 8.25 -10.10 3.08
CA SER A 22 7.07 -10.82 3.55
C SER A 22 6.00 -11.10 2.46
N GLY A 23 6.31 -10.88 1.18
CA GLY A 23 5.33 -11.05 0.10
C GLY A 23 4.35 -9.88 -0.10
N LYS A 24 4.50 -8.75 0.61
CA LYS A 24 3.64 -7.55 0.47
C LYS A 24 3.37 -7.16 -0.98
N THR A 25 4.43 -6.88 -1.74
CA THR A 25 4.30 -6.43 -3.13
C THR A 25 3.58 -7.46 -3.99
N TRP A 26 3.80 -8.75 -3.74
CA TRP A 26 3.07 -9.81 -4.45
C TRP A 26 1.57 -9.75 -4.13
N LEU A 27 1.20 -9.62 -2.85
CA LEU A 27 -0.21 -9.54 -2.44
C LEU A 27 -0.88 -8.27 -2.96
N VAL A 28 -0.14 -7.15 -2.99
CA VAL A 28 -0.62 -5.89 -3.59
C VAL A 28 -0.89 -6.07 -5.08
N CYS A 29 0.04 -6.65 -5.84
CA CYS A 29 -0.17 -6.94 -7.26
C CYS A 29 -1.35 -7.90 -7.49
N HIS A 30 -1.49 -8.92 -6.66
CA HIS A 30 -2.62 -9.87 -6.70
C HIS A 30 -3.96 -9.17 -6.44
N ALA A 31 -4.01 -8.24 -5.48
CA ALA A 31 -5.20 -7.44 -5.22
C ALA A 31 -5.55 -6.52 -6.39
N ILE A 32 -4.54 -5.86 -6.98
CA ILE A 32 -4.71 -4.99 -8.15
C ILE A 32 -5.34 -5.78 -9.30
N GLU A 33 -4.77 -6.95 -9.64
CA GLU A 33 -5.25 -7.80 -10.74
C GLU A 33 -6.74 -8.18 -10.60
N LYS A 34 -7.21 -8.36 -9.36
CA LYS A 34 -8.63 -8.63 -9.08
C LYS A 34 -9.51 -7.37 -9.17
N LEU A 35 -9.04 -6.25 -8.65
CA LEU A 35 -9.84 -5.02 -8.50
C LEU A 35 -9.97 -4.21 -9.79
N VAL A 36 -9.03 -4.34 -10.72
CA VAL A 36 -9.09 -3.62 -12.01
C VAL A 36 -10.29 -4.00 -12.87
N GLY A 37 -10.91 -5.15 -12.62
CA GLY A 37 -12.18 -5.55 -13.25
C GLY A 37 -13.42 -4.85 -12.68
N ILE A 38 -13.27 -4.11 -11.56
CA ILE A 38 -14.36 -3.50 -10.81
C ILE A 38 -14.35 -1.97 -10.96
N ALA A 39 -13.19 -1.34 -10.78
CA ALA A 39 -13.02 0.11 -10.92
C ALA A 39 -11.55 0.43 -11.28
N PRO A 40 -11.24 1.64 -11.78
CA PRO A 40 -9.86 2.07 -11.96
C PRO A 40 -9.07 1.99 -10.64
N VAL A 41 -7.88 1.38 -10.70
CA VAL A 41 -7.04 1.16 -9.52
C VAL A 41 -5.81 2.05 -9.58
N ILE A 42 -5.57 2.81 -8.52
CA ILE A 42 -4.32 3.53 -8.28
C ILE A 42 -3.46 2.72 -7.31
N GLY A 43 -2.25 2.40 -7.74
CA GLY A 43 -1.23 1.77 -6.91
C GLY A 43 -0.46 2.84 -6.12
N LEU A 44 -0.21 2.59 -4.85
CA LEU A 44 0.63 3.46 -4.03
C LEU A 44 1.65 2.66 -3.24
N LYS A 45 2.89 3.11 -3.24
CA LYS A 45 3.88 2.67 -2.27
C LYS A 45 4.27 3.83 -1.36
N VAL A 46 4.37 3.56 -0.06
CA VAL A 46 4.90 4.52 0.91
C VAL A 46 6.24 4.03 1.43
N SER A 47 7.25 4.90 1.37
CA SER A 47 8.58 4.64 1.92
C SER A 47 8.97 5.75 2.88
N LEU A 48 8.96 5.44 4.16
CA LEU A 48 9.47 6.34 5.19
C LEU A 48 10.99 6.37 5.18
N HIS A 49 11.58 7.57 5.30
CA HIS A 49 13.00 7.73 5.61
C HIS A 49 13.16 8.19 7.05
N ARG A 50 13.87 7.41 7.85
CA ARG A 50 14.16 7.71 9.26
C ARG A 50 15.65 7.90 9.45
N GLN A 51 16.03 8.95 10.17
CA GLN A 51 17.43 9.18 10.51
C GLN A 51 17.95 8.00 11.34
N GLY A 52 19.11 7.46 10.95
CA GLY A 52 19.74 6.32 11.63
C GLY A 52 19.35 4.92 11.14
N GLU A 53 18.40 4.77 10.21
CA GLU A 53 18.16 3.46 9.57
C GLU A 53 19.19 3.17 8.48
N SER A 54 19.62 1.93 8.31
CA SER A 54 20.62 1.53 7.30
C SER A 54 20.16 1.72 5.84
N ASN A 55 18.85 1.90 5.63
CA ASN A 55 18.27 2.28 4.34
C ASN A 55 18.14 3.79 4.17
N TYR A 56 18.64 4.59 5.13
CA TYR A 56 18.97 5.99 4.91
C TYR A 56 20.09 6.02 3.87
N HIS A 57 19.73 6.10 2.61
CA HIS A 57 20.68 6.24 1.51
C HIS A 57 21.11 7.71 1.44
N PRO A 58 22.30 8.07 1.94
CA PRO A 58 22.83 9.42 1.82
C PRO A 58 23.23 9.58 0.35
N GLY A 59 22.35 10.19 -0.44
CA GLY A 59 22.47 10.24 -1.90
C GLY A 59 21.16 10.49 -2.62
N TYR A 60 20.02 10.26 -1.98
CA TYR A 60 18.73 10.83 -2.40
C TYR A 60 18.59 12.23 -1.82
N TYR A 61 19.52 13.12 -2.21
CA TYR A 61 19.49 14.52 -1.87
C TYR A 61 18.38 15.18 -2.70
N HIS A 62 17.39 15.77 -2.03
CA HIS A 62 16.38 16.61 -2.67
C HIS A 62 17.08 17.80 -3.34
N PRO A 63 16.97 18.00 -4.66
CA PRO A 63 17.52 19.20 -5.31
C PRO A 63 16.83 20.49 -4.83
N THR A 64 15.69 20.39 -4.15
CA THR A 64 14.74 21.50 -3.94
C THR A 64 14.43 21.83 -2.47
N GLY A 65 14.89 21.04 -1.49
CA GLY A 65 14.59 21.29 -0.07
C GLY A 65 13.17 20.89 0.38
N ASP A 66 12.42 20.15 -0.44
CA ASP A 66 11.07 19.69 -0.09
C ASP A 66 11.11 18.55 0.95
N GLU A 67 10.21 18.59 1.94
CA GLU A 67 10.16 17.63 3.07
C GLU A 67 9.71 16.21 2.65
N TYR A 68 9.10 16.06 1.48
CA TYR A 68 8.63 14.78 0.91
C TYR A 68 8.66 14.80 -0.63
N GLN A 69 8.47 13.63 -1.25
CA GLN A 69 8.38 13.43 -2.70
C GLN A 69 7.19 12.55 -3.06
N ILE A 70 6.46 12.91 -4.12
CA ILE A 70 5.44 12.08 -4.77
C ILE A 70 5.92 11.83 -6.20
N VAL A 71 6.13 10.59 -6.58
CA VAL A 71 6.63 10.20 -7.91
C VAL A 71 5.60 9.32 -8.60
N GLU A 72 5.19 9.70 -9.80
CA GLU A 72 4.42 8.81 -10.68
C GLU A 72 5.37 7.86 -11.40
N GLU A 73 5.03 6.57 -11.39
CA GLU A 73 5.67 5.60 -12.27
C GLU A 73 5.06 5.71 -13.67
N LEU A 74 5.91 5.78 -14.69
CA LEU A 74 5.48 5.93 -16.08
C LEU A 74 5.74 4.66 -16.90
N PHE A 75 6.54 3.74 -16.38
CA PHE A 75 6.97 2.57 -17.13
C PHE A 75 6.69 1.27 -16.35
N PRO A 76 5.87 0.36 -16.89
CA PRO A 76 5.66 -0.94 -16.28
C PRO A 76 6.95 -1.78 -16.33
N GLY A 77 7.18 -2.61 -15.32
CA GLY A 77 8.36 -3.45 -15.25
C GLY A 77 8.51 -4.20 -13.92
N ASP A 78 9.58 -4.97 -13.78
CA ASP A 78 9.76 -5.87 -12.64
C ASP A 78 10.77 -5.37 -11.58
N LYS A 79 11.37 -4.19 -11.79
CA LYS A 79 12.44 -3.66 -10.93
C LYS A 79 11.92 -2.95 -9.69
N ALA A 80 11.00 -2.00 -9.87
CA ALA A 80 10.39 -1.23 -8.79
C ALA A 80 9.01 -1.79 -8.44
N ASP A 81 8.61 -1.67 -7.19
CA ASP A 81 7.28 -2.16 -6.77
C ASP A 81 6.16 -1.37 -7.44
N THR A 82 6.32 -0.06 -7.64
CA THR A 82 5.40 0.79 -8.41
C THR A 82 5.30 0.36 -9.88
N ALA A 83 6.41 -0.04 -10.49
CA ALA A 83 6.45 -0.56 -11.87
C ALA A 83 5.73 -1.91 -11.99
N LYS A 84 5.80 -2.76 -10.95
CA LYS A 84 5.00 -3.99 -10.88
C LYS A 84 3.52 -3.64 -10.79
N MET A 85 3.13 -2.74 -9.90
CA MET A 85 1.72 -2.33 -9.76
C MET A 85 1.10 -1.90 -11.11
N LEU A 86 1.81 -1.09 -11.91
CA LEU A 86 1.38 -0.76 -13.28
C LEU A 86 1.26 -1.98 -14.18
N LYS A 87 2.27 -2.86 -14.17
CA LYS A 87 2.27 -4.09 -14.97
C LYS A 87 1.05 -4.98 -14.69
N TYR A 88 0.56 -4.98 -13.44
CA TYR A 88 -0.62 -5.76 -13.02
C TYR A 88 -1.96 -5.03 -13.26
N GLY A 89 -1.95 -3.83 -13.85
CA GLY A 89 -3.15 -3.19 -14.39
C GLY A 89 -3.61 -1.92 -13.68
N CYS A 90 -2.85 -1.39 -12.72
CA CYS A 90 -3.14 -0.05 -12.20
C CYS A 90 -3.23 0.98 -13.34
N SER A 91 -4.21 1.88 -13.27
CA SER A 91 -4.30 3.02 -14.19
C SER A 91 -3.14 3.98 -13.99
N GLN A 92 -2.73 4.18 -12.73
CA GLN A 92 -1.57 4.96 -12.31
C GLN A 92 -0.92 4.32 -11.08
N SER A 93 0.37 4.56 -10.87
CA SER A 93 1.11 4.02 -9.74
C SER A 93 2.07 5.05 -9.20
N TYR A 94 2.08 5.23 -7.87
CA TYR A 94 2.82 6.30 -7.21
C TYR A 94 3.72 5.80 -6.10
N LEU A 95 4.81 6.52 -5.87
CA LEU A 95 5.68 6.37 -4.71
C LEU A 95 5.65 7.67 -3.89
N ILE A 96 5.22 7.57 -2.63
CA ILE A 96 5.44 8.61 -1.62
C ILE A 96 6.71 8.29 -0.86
N ARG A 97 7.63 9.26 -0.80
CA ARG A 97 8.78 9.26 0.10
C ARG A 97 8.65 10.42 1.06
N ALA A 98 8.61 10.14 2.35
CA ALA A 98 8.40 11.16 3.37
C ALA A 98 9.11 10.78 4.67
N SER A 99 9.32 11.75 5.55
CA SER A 99 9.64 11.50 6.95
C SER A 99 8.35 11.21 7.72
N ASP A 100 8.44 10.77 8.98
CA ASP A 100 7.24 10.61 9.81
C ASP A 100 6.50 11.97 9.97
N GLN A 101 7.23 13.09 10.00
CA GLN A 101 6.66 14.44 10.16
C GLN A 101 5.93 14.96 8.92
N SER A 102 6.39 14.57 7.72
CA SER A 102 5.86 15.08 6.46
C SER A 102 4.87 14.12 5.78
N LEU A 103 4.69 12.90 6.32
CA LEU A 103 3.86 11.87 5.69
C LEU A 103 2.39 12.31 5.56
N GLU A 104 1.82 12.93 6.59
CA GLU A 104 0.43 13.41 6.57
C GLU A 104 0.22 14.45 5.46
N THR A 105 1.07 15.48 5.42
CA THR A 105 1.06 16.51 4.37
C THR A 105 1.25 15.90 2.98
N ALA A 106 2.20 14.97 2.83
CA ALA A 106 2.44 14.27 1.57
C ALA A 106 1.20 13.49 1.10
N PHE A 107 0.54 12.78 2.01
CA PHE A 107 -0.65 12.00 1.71
C PHE A 107 -1.85 12.89 1.37
N HIS A 108 -2.04 14.01 2.07
CA HIS A 108 -3.10 14.97 1.74
C HIS A 108 -2.93 15.54 0.32
N HIS A 109 -1.73 16.00 -0.04
CA HIS A 109 -1.48 16.48 -1.41
C HIS A 109 -1.60 15.40 -2.49
N PHE A 110 -1.37 14.14 -2.12
CA PHE A 110 -1.60 13.01 -3.01
C PHE A 110 -3.10 12.75 -3.19
N ILE A 111 -3.84 12.62 -2.09
CA ILE A 111 -5.24 12.16 -2.12
C ILE A 111 -6.18 13.20 -2.77
N GLU A 112 -5.86 14.50 -2.70
CA GLU A 112 -6.59 15.56 -3.42
C GLU A 112 -6.60 15.38 -4.94
N LYS A 113 -5.64 14.62 -5.49
CA LYS A 113 -5.52 14.35 -6.92
C LYS A 113 -6.15 13.02 -7.32
N VAL A 114 -6.53 12.19 -6.35
CA VAL A 114 -7.08 10.86 -6.59
C VAL A 114 -8.60 10.97 -6.78
N PRO A 115 -9.16 10.55 -7.91
CA PRO A 115 -10.60 10.61 -8.11
C PRO A 115 -11.35 9.69 -7.15
N GLY A 116 -12.51 10.12 -6.65
CA GLY A 116 -13.26 9.38 -5.63
C GLY A 116 -13.89 8.07 -6.11
N ASP A 117 -14.05 7.89 -7.42
CA ASP A 117 -14.53 6.66 -8.04
C ASP A 117 -13.42 5.60 -8.26
N HIS A 118 -12.18 5.91 -7.88
CA HIS A 118 -11.06 4.97 -7.96
C HIS A 118 -10.93 4.13 -6.68
N ILE A 119 -10.21 3.02 -6.81
CA ILE A 119 -9.73 2.24 -5.67
C ILE A 119 -8.23 2.51 -5.49
N LEU A 120 -7.82 2.92 -4.29
CA LEU A 120 -6.43 3.08 -3.90
C LEU A 120 -5.92 1.81 -3.22
N VAL A 121 -4.98 1.10 -3.86
CA VAL A 121 -4.29 -0.04 -3.27
C VAL A 121 -2.88 0.37 -2.85
N ALA A 122 -2.63 0.44 -1.55
CA ALA A 122 -1.38 0.94 -1.00
C ALA A 122 -0.55 -0.14 -0.29
N GLU A 123 0.72 -0.27 -0.68
CA GLU A 123 1.74 -0.97 0.11
C GLU A 123 2.22 -0.05 1.25
N THR A 124 1.57 -0.15 2.41
CA THR A 124 1.83 0.73 3.56
C THR A 124 1.31 0.14 4.88
N LEU A 125 1.98 0.50 5.97
CA LEU A 125 1.40 0.49 7.33
C LEU A 125 1.33 1.88 7.93
N SER A 126 2.26 2.77 7.56
CA SER A 126 2.42 4.07 8.20
C SER A 126 1.27 5.03 7.94
N LEU A 127 0.53 4.87 6.83
CA LEU A 127 -0.66 5.67 6.56
C LEU A 127 -1.82 5.35 7.50
N ARG A 128 -1.80 4.20 8.20
CA ARG A 128 -2.89 3.82 9.09
C ARG A 128 -3.05 4.81 10.26
N ASP A 129 -1.97 5.45 10.69
CA ASP A 129 -1.99 6.47 11.74
C ASP A 129 -2.63 7.79 11.29
N ILE A 130 -2.78 8.00 9.97
CA ILE A 130 -3.29 9.23 9.36
C ILE A 130 -4.72 9.03 8.85
N VAL A 131 -5.00 7.88 8.24
CA VAL A 131 -6.30 7.57 7.64
C VAL A 131 -6.70 6.12 7.88
N LYS A 132 -8.01 5.89 8.05
CA LYS A 132 -8.58 4.54 8.13
C LYS A 132 -8.94 4.05 6.72
N PRO A 133 -8.38 2.94 6.24
CA PRO A 133 -8.79 2.34 4.98
C PRO A 133 -10.10 1.55 5.12
N ASP A 134 -10.75 1.23 3.99
CA ASP A 134 -11.89 0.30 3.94
C ASP A 134 -11.46 -1.14 4.27
N LEU A 135 -10.20 -1.48 3.95
CA LEU A 135 -9.60 -2.76 4.31
C LEU A 135 -8.12 -2.60 4.68
N LEU A 136 -7.78 -2.93 5.93
CA LEU A 136 -6.40 -3.07 6.40
C LEU A 136 -6.00 -4.55 6.50
N VAL A 137 -5.02 -4.95 5.69
CA VAL A 137 -4.42 -6.29 5.73
C VAL A 137 -3.00 -6.22 6.26
N ILE A 138 -2.73 -6.99 7.32
CA ILE A 138 -1.38 -7.14 7.87
C ILE A 138 -0.86 -8.53 7.56
N ILE A 139 0.36 -8.59 7.02
CA ILE A 139 1.08 -9.83 6.78
C ILE A 139 2.06 -10.08 7.91
N GLU A 140 1.95 -11.26 8.50
CA GLU A 140 2.91 -11.83 9.44
C GLU A 140 3.76 -12.88 8.72
N ASP A 141 5.09 -12.73 8.78
CA ASP A 141 6.00 -13.78 8.31
C ASP A 141 6.33 -14.71 9.49
N ILE A 142 5.82 -15.94 9.44
CA ILE A 142 5.95 -16.91 10.54
C ILE A 142 7.39 -17.40 10.75
N THR A 143 8.30 -17.09 9.83
CA THR A 143 9.72 -17.46 9.93
C THR A 143 10.56 -16.41 10.65
N GLN A 144 9.98 -15.26 10.99
CA GLN A 144 10.67 -14.18 11.68
C GLN A 144 10.29 -14.19 13.17
N GLU A 145 11.29 -14.40 14.03
CA GLU A 145 11.09 -14.48 15.48
C GLU A 145 10.75 -13.13 16.12
N GLN A 146 11.23 -12.05 15.52
CA GLN A 146 10.86 -10.70 15.93
C GLN A 146 9.72 -10.24 15.04
N VAL A 147 8.86 -9.35 15.52
CA VAL A 147 7.93 -8.56 14.70
C VAL A 147 8.20 -7.09 14.97
N LYS A 148 8.30 -6.25 13.93
CA LYS A 148 8.46 -4.80 14.14
C LYS A 148 7.34 -4.29 15.03
N ALA A 149 7.69 -3.48 16.03
CA ALA A 149 6.74 -2.88 16.98
C ALA A 149 5.58 -2.16 16.29
N SER A 150 5.83 -1.52 15.14
CA SER A 150 4.79 -0.86 14.34
C SER A 150 3.72 -1.81 13.81
N ALA A 151 4.08 -3.03 13.42
CA ALA A 151 3.10 -4.02 12.99
C ALA A 151 2.36 -4.58 14.20
N MET A 152 3.06 -4.92 15.29
CA MET A 152 2.44 -5.40 16.53
C MET A 152 1.38 -4.43 17.07
N ARG A 153 1.65 -3.12 17.04
CA ARG A 153 0.71 -2.08 17.47
C ARG A 153 -0.58 -2.08 16.65
N LEU A 154 -0.48 -2.33 15.34
CA LEU A 154 -1.60 -2.24 14.40
C LEU A 154 -2.33 -3.58 14.19
N LEU A 155 -1.82 -4.71 14.70
CA LEU A 155 -2.51 -6.01 14.62
C LEU A 155 -3.95 -5.96 15.15
N PRO A 156 -4.27 -5.31 16.29
CA PRO A 156 -5.65 -5.20 16.77
C PRO A 156 -6.57 -4.38 15.86
N GLU A 157 -6.00 -3.57 14.96
CA GLU A 157 -6.74 -2.73 14.02
C GLU A 157 -6.86 -3.37 12.64
N ALA A 158 -6.20 -4.52 12.40
CA ALA A 158 -6.25 -5.21 11.14
C ALA A 158 -7.62 -5.86 10.92
N ASP A 159 -8.23 -5.59 9.76
CA ASP A 159 -9.45 -6.27 9.32
C ASP A 159 -9.16 -7.72 8.90
N LEU A 160 -7.92 -7.99 8.50
CA LEU A 160 -7.42 -9.32 8.20
C LEU A 160 -5.93 -9.42 8.51
N CYS A 161 -5.55 -10.44 9.27
CA CYS A 161 -4.16 -10.86 9.40
C CYS A 161 -3.92 -12.13 8.59
N ILE A 162 -2.89 -12.14 7.75
CA ILE A 162 -2.51 -13.32 6.97
C ILE A 162 -1.05 -13.71 7.20
N GLN A 163 -0.80 -15.01 7.11
CA GLN A 163 0.52 -15.58 7.32
C GLN A 163 1.23 -15.85 5.99
N SER A 164 2.49 -15.44 5.92
CA SER A 164 3.43 -15.81 4.88
C SER A 164 4.57 -16.64 5.46
N GLU A 165 5.20 -17.45 4.62
CA GLU A 165 6.42 -18.20 4.95
C GLU A 165 7.49 -17.83 3.92
N LYS A 166 8.51 -17.05 4.33
CA LYS A 166 9.55 -16.53 3.42
C LYS A 166 8.97 -15.78 2.22
N GLY A 167 7.88 -15.05 2.44
CA GLY A 167 7.18 -14.28 1.42
C GLY A 167 6.27 -15.07 0.48
N ALA A 168 6.09 -16.37 0.71
CA ALA A 168 5.11 -17.19 0.01
C ALA A 168 3.83 -17.36 0.84
N PHE A 169 2.69 -17.49 0.17
CA PHE A 169 1.38 -17.70 0.81
C PHE A 169 0.85 -19.09 0.48
N LYS A 170 0.24 -19.74 1.46
CA LYS A 170 -0.50 -20.99 1.23
C LYS A 170 -1.80 -20.66 0.48
N GLU A 171 -2.27 -21.59 -0.34
CA GLU A 171 -3.50 -21.41 -1.12
C GLU A 171 -4.69 -20.99 -0.26
N LYS A 172 -4.91 -21.66 0.87
CA LYS A 172 -5.97 -21.30 1.84
C LYS A 172 -5.87 -19.85 2.35
N THR A 173 -4.66 -19.32 2.45
CA THR A 173 -4.42 -17.95 2.89
C THR A 173 -4.82 -16.96 1.80
N ILE A 174 -4.51 -17.28 0.54
CA ILE A 174 -4.91 -16.49 -0.62
C ILE A 174 -6.45 -16.52 -0.77
N GLN A 175 -7.07 -17.69 -0.61
CA GLN A 175 -8.54 -17.81 -0.65
C GLN A 175 -9.22 -16.97 0.43
N LEU A 176 -8.68 -16.95 1.65
CA LEU A 176 -9.21 -16.11 2.73
C LEU A 176 -9.05 -14.62 2.41
N PHE A 177 -7.90 -14.22 1.85
CA PHE A 177 -7.67 -12.86 1.39
C PHE A 177 -8.67 -12.46 0.30
N ASP A 178 -8.87 -13.32 -0.69
CA ASP A 178 -9.80 -13.09 -1.80
C ASP A 178 -11.25 -12.94 -1.32
N GLN A 179 -11.70 -13.82 -0.42
CA GLN A 179 -13.04 -13.72 0.18
C GLN A 179 -13.23 -12.40 0.94
N LYS A 180 -12.20 -11.96 1.68
CA LYS A 180 -12.26 -10.69 2.40
C LYS A 180 -12.27 -9.51 1.42
N LEU A 181 -11.47 -9.56 0.37
CA LEU A 181 -11.42 -8.54 -0.67
C LEU A 181 -12.78 -8.40 -1.37
N GLU A 182 -13.39 -9.54 -1.73
CA GLU A 182 -14.73 -9.61 -2.32
C GLU A 182 -15.78 -9.00 -1.38
N SER A 183 -15.76 -9.35 -0.09
CA SER A 183 -16.73 -8.83 0.89
C SER A 183 -16.71 -7.30 1.10
N VAL A 184 -15.65 -6.61 0.68
CA VAL A 184 -15.48 -5.16 0.87
C VAL A 184 -15.61 -4.39 -0.45
N PHE A 185 -15.09 -4.93 -1.56
CA PHE A 185 -14.97 -4.18 -2.81
C PHE A 185 -15.95 -4.57 -3.92
N PHE A 186 -16.59 -5.74 -3.82
CA PHE A 186 -17.50 -6.32 -4.81
C PHE A 186 -18.94 -6.24 -4.31
#